data_AF-A0A0C3DCA6-F1
#
_entry.id   AF-A0A0C3DCA6-F1
#
_cell.length_a   1.000
_cell.length_b   1.000
_cell.length_c   1.000
_cell.angle_alpha   90.00
_cell.angle_beta   90.00
_cell.angle_gamma   90.00
#
_symmetry.space_group_name_H-M   'P 1'
#
loop_
_entity.id
_entity.type
_entity.pdbx_description
1 polymer ?
#
loop_
_entity_poly.entity_id
_entity_poly.type
_entity_poly.pdbx_seq_one_letter_code
_entity_poly.pdbx_strand_id
1 'polypeptide(L)'
;QEPDDLGNEHCAEVMPAHKIKKRNTKDLLTIFTDRVRVKFVIAGKVDLLWGRWCMICKEDEIFVRKNGKRKAFHLGSNSSCRQHIRIHYEEYQQRCVEGGIPENDHAVPREI
;
A
#
# COMPACT_ATOMS: atom_id res chain seq x y z
N GLN A 1 -15.00 -4.32 57.92
CA GLN A 1 -13.68 -4.39 57.27
C GLN A 1 -13.88 -3.80 55.89
N GLU A 2 -13.39 -2.57 55.76
CA GLU A 2 -13.56 -1.66 54.62
C GLU A 2 -12.81 -2.20 53.40
N PRO A 3 -13.31 -2.03 52.17
CA PRO A 3 -12.46 -2.03 50.99
C PRO A 3 -12.12 -0.58 50.60
N ASP A 4 -10.82 -0.35 50.48
CA ASP A 4 -10.16 0.92 50.25
C ASP A 4 -10.63 1.69 49.01
N ASP A 5 -10.83 2.98 49.22
CA ASP A 5 -10.95 4.04 48.21
C ASP A 5 -9.57 4.28 47.57
N LEU A 6 -9.47 4.05 46.26
CA LEU A 6 -8.52 4.75 45.40
C LEU A 6 -9.17 4.97 44.04
N GLY A 7 -9.84 6.13 43.95
CA GLY A 7 -10.24 6.70 42.68
C GLY A 7 -9.04 6.92 41.75
N ASN A 8 -9.25 6.62 40.48
CA ASN A 8 -8.63 7.41 39.42
C ASN A 8 -9.61 7.48 38.25
N GLU A 9 -10.29 8.62 38.19
CA GLU A 9 -11.03 9.08 37.03
C GLU A 9 -10.13 9.04 35.80
N HIS A 10 -10.42 8.13 34.87
CA HIS A 10 -10.07 8.37 33.48
C HIS A 10 -11.36 8.76 32.76
N CYS A 11 -11.71 10.04 32.89
CA CYS A 11 -12.56 10.71 31.92
C CYS A 11 -11.82 10.73 30.58
N ALA A 12 -11.91 9.64 29.82
CA ALA A 12 -11.62 9.68 28.41
C ALA A 12 -12.82 10.36 27.74
N GLU A 13 -12.77 11.69 27.63
CA GLU A 13 -13.68 12.41 26.74
C GLU A 13 -13.52 11.79 25.35
N VAL A 14 -14.55 11.08 24.90
CA VAL A 14 -14.61 10.49 23.57
C VAL A 14 -14.64 11.66 22.59
N MET A 15 -13.47 12.01 22.06
CA MET A 15 -13.38 12.94 20.94
C MET A 15 -14.31 12.47 19.83
N PRO A 16 -15.11 13.37 19.22
CA PRO A 16 -16.03 12.97 18.17
C PRO A 16 -15.25 12.30 17.04
N ALA A 17 -15.70 11.11 16.66
CA ALA A 17 -15.10 10.36 15.57
C ALA A 17 -15.08 11.23 14.31
N HIS A 18 -13.92 11.80 14.00
CA HIS A 18 -13.68 12.35 12.68
C HIS A 18 -13.97 11.21 11.70
N LYS A 19 -14.96 11.40 10.81
CA LYS A 19 -15.22 10.47 9.71
C LYS A 19 -13.97 10.42 8.84
N ILE A 20 -13.03 9.53 9.14
CA ILE A 20 -11.94 9.20 8.24
C ILE A 20 -12.62 8.58 7.03
N LYS A 21 -12.71 9.33 5.92
CA LYS A 21 -13.11 8.76 4.63
C LYS A 21 -12.26 7.51 4.43
N LYS A 22 -12.87 6.32 4.46
CA LYS A 22 -12.19 5.08 4.08
C LYS A 22 -11.69 5.29 2.66
N ARG A 23 -10.39 5.58 2.51
CA ARG A 23 -9.77 5.64 1.19
C ARG A 23 -9.97 4.26 0.60
N ASN A 24 -10.75 4.17 -0.47
CA ASN A 24 -10.86 2.94 -1.23
C ASN A 24 -9.43 2.55 -1.63
N THR A 25 -9.04 1.31 -1.33
CA THR A 25 -7.71 0.74 -1.64
C THR A 25 -7.81 -0.37 -2.67
N LYS A 26 -9.01 -0.63 -3.20
CA LYS A 26 -9.23 -1.57 -4.30
C LYS A 26 -8.48 -1.15 -5.55
N ASP A 27 -8.31 0.16 -5.75
CA ASP A 27 -7.50 0.72 -6.82
C ASP A 27 -6.04 0.24 -6.77
N LEU A 28 -5.47 0.05 -5.57
CA LEU A 28 -4.11 -0.46 -5.46
C LEU A 28 -4.02 -1.90 -5.95
N LEU A 29 -5.07 -2.70 -5.71
CA LEU A 29 -5.10 -4.11 -6.04
C LEU A 29 -5.22 -4.36 -7.56
N THR A 30 -5.46 -3.33 -8.36
CA THR A 30 -5.44 -3.47 -9.82
C THR A 30 -4.02 -3.69 -10.34
N ILE A 31 -3.01 -3.08 -9.72
CA ILE A 31 -1.59 -3.18 -10.15
C ILE A 31 -0.75 -3.95 -9.14
N PHE A 32 -1.05 -3.77 -7.85
CA PHE A 32 -0.33 -4.40 -6.76
C PHE A 32 -1.01 -5.66 -6.25
N THR A 33 -0.22 -6.57 -5.70
CA THR A 33 -0.75 -7.64 -4.85
C THR A 33 -1.25 -7.09 -3.51
N ASP A 34 -1.90 -7.95 -2.73
CA ASP A 34 -2.05 -7.66 -1.31
C ASP A 34 -0.68 -7.63 -0.59
N ARG A 35 -0.66 -7.14 0.65
CA ARG A 35 0.58 -7.05 1.42
C ARG A 35 1.02 -8.46 1.80
N VAL A 36 2.26 -8.77 1.45
CA VAL A 36 2.88 -10.07 1.70
C VAL A 36 4.21 -9.89 2.42
N ARG A 37 4.61 -10.93 3.16
CA ARG A 37 5.96 -11.04 3.73
C ARG A 37 6.84 -11.79 2.75
N VAL A 38 7.99 -11.22 2.41
CA VAL A 38 8.96 -11.85 1.50
C VAL A 38 10.32 -11.91 2.16
N LYS A 39 10.96 -13.07 2.03
CA LYS A 39 12.36 -13.29 2.40
C LYS A 39 13.25 -13.04 1.20
N PHE A 40 14.05 -11.99 1.25
CA PHE A 40 15.10 -11.72 0.27
C PHE A 40 16.43 -12.25 0.81
N VAL A 41 17.15 -13.03 0.00
CA VAL A 41 18.51 -13.48 0.30
C VAL A 41 19.46 -12.82 -0.68
N ILE A 42 20.34 -11.95 -0.20
CA ILE A 42 21.32 -11.23 -1.02
C ILE A 42 22.70 -11.44 -0.41
N ALA A 43 23.59 -12.11 -1.14
CA ALA A 43 24.97 -12.36 -0.73
C ALA A 43 25.08 -12.92 0.71
N GLY A 44 24.21 -13.88 1.06
CA GLY A 44 24.17 -14.50 2.39
C GLY A 44 23.41 -13.71 3.47
N LYS A 45 23.04 -12.45 3.23
CA LYS A 45 22.17 -11.68 4.13
C LYS A 45 20.70 -11.97 3.84
N VAL A 46 19.93 -12.16 4.91
CA VAL A 46 18.50 -12.43 4.84
C VAL A 46 17.73 -11.20 5.32
N ASP A 47 16.93 -10.63 4.43
CA ASP A 47 15.98 -9.55 4.76
C ASP A 47 14.54 -10.08 4.70
N LEU A 48 13.78 -9.90 5.77
CA LEU A 48 12.34 -10.18 5.79
C LEU A 48 11.58 -8.86 5.67
N LEU A 49 10.92 -8.65 4.54
CA LEU A 49 10.24 -7.41 4.22
C LEU A 49 8.74 -7.61 4.10
N TRP A 50 7.98 -6.60 4.54
CA TRP A 50 6.51 -6.55 4.44
C TRP A 50 6.12 -5.47 3.43
N GLY A 51 5.45 -5.85 2.35
CA GLY A 51 5.21 -4.95 1.22
C GLY A 51 4.28 -5.54 0.17
N ARG A 52 4.15 -4.87 -0.97
CA ARG A 52 3.31 -5.29 -2.09
C ARG A 52 4.16 -5.49 -3.34
N TRP A 53 3.81 -6.46 -4.18
CA TRP A 53 4.40 -6.61 -5.50
C TRP A 53 3.67 -5.76 -6.51
N CYS A 54 4.38 -4.93 -7.27
CA CYS A 54 3.84 -4.46 -8.55
C CYS A 54 3.91 -5.63 -9.53
N MET A 55 2.76 -6.11 -10.01
CA MET A 55 2.72 -7.29 -10.89
C MET A 55 3.38 -7.01 -12.24
N ILE A 56 3.18 -5.81 -12.79
CA ILE A 56 3.76 -5.39 -14.07
C ILE A 56 5.29 -5.36 -14.00
N CYS A 57 5.87 -4.64 -13.04
CA CYS A 57 7.33 -4.59 -12.86
C CYS A 57 7.94 -5.95 -12.47
N LYS A 58 7.17 -6.83 -11.83
CA LYS A 58 7.65 -8.16 -11.44
C LYS A 58 7.69 -9.13 -12.63
N GLU A 59 6.81 -8.95 -13.60
CA GLU A 59 6.66 -9.79 -14.80
C GLU A 59 7.46 -9.26 -15.99
N ASP A 60 7.83 -7.97 -15.99
CA ASP A 60 8.73 -7.38 -16.98
C ASP A 60 10.16 -7.93 -16.83
N GLU A 61 10.56 -8.81 -17.75
CA GLU A 61 11.87 -9.46 -17.75
C GLU A 61 13.03 -8.46 -17.93
N ILE A 62 12.82 -7.40 -18.71
CA ILE A 62 13.84 -6.38 -18.98
C ILE A 62 14.12 -5.59 -17.70
N PHE A 63 13.05 -5.18 -17.01
CA PHE A 63 13.09 -4.49 -15.73
C PHE A 63 13.73 -5.37 -14.66
N VAL A 64 13.30 -6.62 -14.55
CA VAL A 64 13.84 -7.56 -13.55
C VAL A 64 15.31 -7.86 -13.81
N ARG A 65 15.73 -8.03 -15.07
CA ARG A 65 17.14 -8.25 -15.43
C ARG A 65 17.99 -7.03 -15.09
N LYS A 66 17.49 -5.82 -15.31
CA LYS A 66 18.22 -4.57 -15.05
C LYS A 66 18.30 -4.21 -13.56
N ASN A 67 17.20 -4.37 -12.83
CA ASN A 67 17.05 -3.82 -11.46
C ASN A 67 16.94 -4.89 -10.37
N GLY A 68 16.66 -6.14 -10.75
CA GLY A 68 16.34 -7.24 -9.84
C GLY A 68 14.89 -7.20 -9.33
N LYS A 69 14.35 -8.37 -8.96
CA LYS A 69 12.97 -8.50 -8.47
C LYS A 69 12.69 -7.64 -7.23
N ARG A 70 13.67 -7.43 -6.34
CA ARG A 70 13.48 -6.60 -5.13
C ARG A 70 13.00 -5.18 -5.46
N LYS A 71 13.34 -4.62 -6.64
CA LYS A 71 12.90 -3.28 -7.04
C LYS A 71 11.41 -3.21 -7.38
N ALA A 72 10.80 -4.33 -7.79
CA ALA A 72 9.36 -4.44 -8.01
C ALA A 72 8.55 -4.65 -6.71
N PHE A 73 9.23 -4.76 -5.56
CA PHE A 73 8.61 -4.93 -4.25
C PHE A 73 8.56 -3.61 -3.48
N HIS A 74 7.35 -3.09 -3.27
CA HIS A 74 7.13 -1.79 -2.65
C HIS A 74 6.80 -1.93 -1.17
N LEU A 75 7.64 -1.33 -0.33
CA LEU A 75 7.47 -1.24 1.14
C LEU A 75 6.65 -0.01 1.56
N GLY A 76 6.34 0.87 0.60
CA GLY A 76 5.78 2.19 0.86
C GLY A 76 4.33 2.18 1.35
N SER A 77 3.87 3.38 1.73
CA SER A 77 2.46 3.64 2.04
C SER A 77 1.61 3.60 0.77
N ASN A 78 0.28 3.59 0.94
CA ASN A 78 -0.67 3.62 -0.18
C ASN A 78 -0.42 4.83 -1.12
N SER A 79 -0.01 5.98 -0.58
CA SER A 79 0.31 7.16 -1.38
C SER A 79 1.53 6.93 -2.28
N SER A 80 2.59 6.31 -1.75
CA SER A 80 3.77 5.96 -2.54
C SER A 80 3.46 4.91 -3.60
N CYS A 81 2.60 3.93 -3.29
CA CYS A 81 2.12 2.96 -4.27
C CYS A 81 1.36 3.65 -5.42
N ARG A 82 0.49 4.63 -5.12
CA ARG A 82 -0.22 5.39 -6.16
C ARG A 82 0.67 6.26 -7.02
N GLN A 83 1.72 6.84 -6.43
CA GLN A 83 2.72 7.54 -7.22
C GLN A 83 3.43 6.59 -8.20
N HIS A 84 3.71 5.35 -7.77
CA HIS A 84 4.24 4.33 -8.68
C HIS A 84 3.21 3.94 -9.75
N ILE A 85 1.93 3.81 -9.43
CA ILE A 85 0.88 3.49 -10.42
C ILE A 85 0.89 4.45 -11.61
N ARG A 86 1.30 5.71 -11.44
CA ARG A 86 1.41 6.68 -12.55
C ARG A 86 2.29 6.20 -13.70
N ILE A 87 3.30 5.36 -13.44
CA ILE A 87 4.16 4.80 -14.51
C ILE A 87 3.48 3.65 -15.27
N HIS A 88 2.36 3.14 -14.75
CA HIS A 88 1.53 2.07 -15.31
C HIS A 88 0.08 2.56 -15.46
N TYR A 89 -0.08 3.84 -15.79
CA TYR A 89 -1.39 4.50 -15.72
C TYR A 89 -2.38 3.91 -16.73
N GLU A 90 -1.94 3.56 -17.94
CA GLU A 90 -2.80 3.01 -18.97
C GLU A 90 -3.41 1.67 -18.53
N GLU A 91 -2.58 0.74 -18.04
CA GLU A 91 -3.06 -0.55 -17.52
C GLU A 91 -3.88 -0.39 -16.24
N TYR A 92 -3.53 0.58 -15.40
CA TYR A 92 -4.30 0.92 -14.21
C TYR A 92 -5.71 1.41 -14.56
N GLN A 93 -5.80 2.35 -15.49
CA GLN A 93 -7.05 2.92 -15.96
C GLN A 93 -7.93 1.82 -16.56
N GLN A 94 -7.38 0.99 -17.44
CA GLN A 94 -8.12 -0.13 -18.03
C GLN A 94 -8.68 -1.07 -16.96
N ARG A 95 -7.85 -1.52 -16.00
CA ARG A 95 -8.29 -2.42 -14.92
C ARG A 95 -9.30 -1.77 -13.99
N CYS A 96 -9.21 -0.46 -13.78
CA CYS A 96 -10.21 0.29 -13.02
C CYS A 96 -11.56 0.33 -13.74
N VAL A 97 -11.58 0.59 -15.05
CA VAL A 97 -12.79 0.57 -15.87
C VAL A 97 -13.43 -0.81 -15.88
N GLU A 98 -12.65 -1.86 -16.16
CA GLU A 98 -13.12 -3.25 -16.18
C GLU A 98 -13.65 -3.70 -14.82
N GLY A 99 -13.03 -3.26 -13.73
CA GLY A 99 -13.44 -3.58 -12.36
C GLY A 99 -14.56 -2.71 -11.79
N GLY A 100 -15.03 -1.68 -12.51
CA GLY A 100 -15.95 -0.68 -11.98
C GLY A 100 -15.38 0.04 -10.74
N ILE A 101 -14.06 0.20 -10.68
CA ILE A 101 -13.33 0.82 -9.57
C ILE A 101 -13.10 2.29 -9.93
N PRO A 102 -13.52 3.25 -9.09
CA PRO A 102 -13.21 4.64 -9.32
C PRO A 102 -11.70 4.86 -9.20
N GLU A 103 -11.12 5.52 -10.22
CA GLU A 103 -9.72 5.91 -10.21
C GLU A 103 -9.42 6.84 -9.04
N ASN A 104 -8.17 6.80 -8.57
CA ASN A 104 -7.70 7.65 -7.50
C ASN A 104 -6.95 8.86 -8.06
N ASP A 105 -7.34 10.07 -7.67
CA ASP A 105 -6.69 11.33 -8.10
C ASP A 105 -5.17 11.36 -7.87
N HIS A 106 -4.66 10.58 -6.91
CA HIS A 106 -3.21 10.49 -6.67
C HIS A 106 -2.48 9.59 -7.68
N ALA A 107 -3.19 8.65 -8.31
CA ALA A 107 -2.69 7.75 -9.35
C ALA A 107 -2.79 8.33 -10.77
N VAL A 108 -3.64 9.34 -10.98
CA VAL A 108 -3.75 10.05 -12.26
C VAL A 108 -2.50 10.90 -12.52
N PRO A 109 -1.85 10.78 -13.70
CA PRO A 109 -0.78 11.66 -14.14
C PRO A 109 -1.23 13.12 -14.14
N ARG A 110 -0.33 14.03 -13.81
CA ARG A 110 -0.62 15.47 -13.84
C ARG A 110 0.09 16.06 -15.04
N GLU A 111 -0.63 16.85 -15.82
CA GLU A 111 -0.02 17.75 -16.80
C GLU A 111 0.90 18.72 -16.03
N ILE A 112 2.12 18.91 -16.56
CA ILE A 112 3.16 19.77 -15.98
C ILE A 112 3.04 21.15 -16.61
#